data_AF-A0A4U9HWQ1-F1
#
_entry.id   AF-A0A4U9HWQ1-F1
#
_cell.length_a   1.000
_cell.length_b   1.000
_cell.length_c   1.000
_cell.angle_alpha   90.00
_cell.angle_beta   90.00
_cell.angle_gamma   90.00
#
_symmetry.space_group_name_H-M   'P 1'
#
loop_
_entity.id
_entity.type
_entity.pdbx_description
1 polymer ?
#
loop_
_entity_poly.entity_id
_entity_poly.type
_entity_poly.pdbx_seq_one_letter_code
_entity_poly.pdbx_strand_id
1 'polypeptide(L)'
;MLDSEPQQQAYAVGASLGGDMLKLLADRAAQGVSLDRERVLAGVHDAFSGKYRLDEKARNKALYDSAVAVNQHQQKEKEQALAAGKRYLADFKKKGAKSLPDGAWYHIEYAGSGKIEADSTVDVVIKESLPDGTVISDMEHSGKSFIATAGCLSGRVPRRAE
;
A
#
# COMPACT_ATOMS: atom_id res chain seq x y z
N MET A 1 -36.82 2.58 -20.55
CA MET A 1 -35.51 2.34 -21.17
C MET A 1 -34.91 3.70 -21.51
N LEU A 2 -33.60 3.80 -21.77
CA LEU A 2 -32.99 5.03 -22.30
C LEU A 2 -33.07 4.93 -23.83
N ASP A 3 -34.13 5.51 -24.38
CA ASP A 3 -34.63 5.16 -25.71
C ASP A 3 -34.02 6.01 -26.84
N SER A 4 -33.20 7.00 -26.49
CA SER A 4 -32.51 7.88 -27.46
C SER A 4 -31.02 8.04 -27.15
N GLU A 5 -30.19 8.27 -28.17
CA GLU A 5 -28.75 8.50 -28.01
C GLU A 5 -28.43 9.63 -27.00
N PRO A 6 -29.12 10.79 -26.98
CA PRO A 6 -28.86 11.83 -25.99
C PRO A 6 -29.15 11.39 -24.55
N GLN A 7 -30.19 10.57 -24.34
CA GLN A 7 -30.51 10.03 -23.02
C GLN A 7 -29.44 9.04 -22.56
N GLN A 8 -28.94 8.20 -23.46
CA GLN A 8 -27.85 7.25 -23.16
C GLN A 8 -26.54 7.98 -22.85
N GLN A 9 -26.21 9.02 -23.60
CA GLN A 9 -25.04 9.86 -23.35
C GLN A 9 -25.12 10.56 -21.99
N ALA A 10 -26.25 11.20 -21.67
CA ALA A 10 -26.45 11.86 -20.39
C ALA A 10 -26.33 10.88 -19.21
N TYR A 11 -26.94 9.69 -19.36
CA TYR A 11 -26.82 8.62 -18.36
C TYR A 11 -25.37 8.14 -18.20
N ALA A 12 -24.64 7.92 -19.30
CA ALA A 12 -23.25 7.47 -19.26
C ALA A 12 -22.34 8.45 -18.51
N VAL A 13 -22.51 9.76 -18.73
CA VAL A 13 -21.78 10.80 -17.98
C VAL A 13 -22.11 10.71 -16.48
N GLY A 14 -23.40 10.63 -16.12
CA GLY A 14 -23.81 10.50 -14.72
C GLY A 14 -23.28 9.23 -14.05
N ALA A 15 -23.31 8.09 -14.76
CA ALA A 15 -22.79 6.82 -14.28
C ALA A 15 -21.27 6.87 -14.06
N SER A 16 -20.53 7.52 -14.97
CA SER A 16 -19.09 7.74 -14.83
C SER A 16 -18.76 8.56 -13.58
N LEU A 17 -19.41 9.71 -13.40
CA LEU A 17 -19.24 10.56 -12.22
C LEU A 17 -19.63 9.85 -10.91
N GLY A 18 -20.70 9.04 -10.96
CA GLY A 18 -21.11 8.22 -9.82
C GLY A 18 -20.07 7.16 -9.46
N GLY A 19 -19.45 6.53 -10.46
CA GLY A 19 -18.34 5.58 -10.27
C GLY A 19 -17.14 6.24 -9.59
N ASP A 20 -16.72 7.41 -10.05
CA ASP A 20 -15.63 8.18 -9.45
C ASP A 20 -15.94 8.58 -8.00
N MET A 21 -17.18 8.98 -7.72
CA MET A 21 -17.63 9.30 -6.37
C MET A 21 -17.57 8.07 -5.45
N LEU A 22 -18.02 6.91 -5.90
CA LEU A 22 -17.94 5.67 -5.12
C LEU A 22 -16.48 5.29 -4.81
N LYS A 23 -15.58 5.46 -5.78
CA LYS A 23 -14.14 5.27 -5.57
C LYS A 23 -13.58 6.22 -4.52
N LEU A 24 -13.90 7.51 -4.62
CA LEU A 24 -13.51 8.51 -3.63
C LEU A 24 -13.98 8.14 -2.21
N LEU A 25 -15.23 7.68 -2.06
CA LEU A 25 -15.76 7.27 -0.76
C LEU A 25 -15.05 6.04 -0.21
N ALA A 26 -14.72 5.06 -1.07
CA ALA A 26 -13.95 3.89 -0.68
C ALA A 26 -12.53 4.26 -0.22
N ASP A 27 -11.84 5.12 -0.97
CA ASP A 27 -10.51 5.61 -0.62
C ASP A 27 -10.52 6.35 0.72
N ARG A 28 -11.54 7.19 0.96
CA ARG A 28 -11.70 7.90 2.24
C ARG A 28 -11.98 6.95 3.41
N ALA A 29 -12.79 5.91 3.18
CA ALA A 29 -13.03 4.89 4.20
C ALA A 29 -11.74 4.14 4.56
N ALA A 30 -10.91 3.79 3.57
CA ALA A 30 -9.58 3.19 3.79
C ALA A 30 -8.62 4.14 4.53
N GLN A 31 -8.84 5.45 4.41
CA GLN A 31 -8.12 6.50 5.15
C GLN A 31 -8.79 6.86 6.50
N GLY A 32 -9.70 6.03 7.00
CA GLY A 32 -10.33 6.20 8.31
C GLY A 32 -11.45 7.23 8.37
N VAL A 33 -11.93 7.73 7.23
CA VAL A 33 -13.04 8.68 7.15
C VAL A 33 -14.24 8.03 6.48
N SER A 34 -15.20 7.60 7.28
CA SER A 34 -16.47 7.06 6.79
C SER A 34 -17.48 8.17 6.56
N LEU A 35 -17.97 8.29 5.33
CA LEU A 35 -18.99 9.27 4.94
C LEU A 35 -20.31 8.56 4.65
N ASP A 36 -21.42 9.17 5.06
CA ASP A 36 -22.76 8.67 4.78
C ASP A 36 -23.09 8.87 3.29
N ARG A 37 -23.33 7.77 2.57
CA ARG A 37 -23.60 7.75 1.13
C ARG A 37 -24.86 8.53 0.75
N GLU A 38 -25.92 8.43 1.55
CA GLU A 38 -27.19 9.13 1.32
C GLU A 38 -27.00 10.64 1.46
N ARG A 39 -26.19 11.07 2.44
CA ARG A 39 -25.84 12.49 2.61
C ARG A 39 -24.97 13.02 1.47
N VAL A 40 -24.04 12.22 0.97
CA VAL A 40 -23.21 12.58 -0.17
C VAL A 40 -24.08 12.73 -1.43
N LEU A 41 -24.98 11.78 -1.69
CA LEU A 41 -25.89 11.83 -2.83
C LEU A 41 -26.84 13.04 -2.76
N ALA A 42 -27.38 13.34 -1.57
CA ALA A 42 -28.17 14.53 -1.34
C ALA A 42 -27.37 15.82 -1.63
N GLY A 43 -26.10 15.87 -1.21
CA GLY A 43 -25.22 17.01 -1.50
C GLY A 43 -24.96 17.21 -2.99
N VAL A 44 -24.80 16.13 -3.77
CA VAL A 44 -24.66 16.19 -5.23
C VAL A 44 -25.95 16.71 -5.86
N HIS A 45 -27.11 16.17 -5.48
CA HIS A 45 -28.41 16.64 -5.96
C HIS A 45 -28.64 18.14 -5.67
N ASP A 46 -28.31 18.58 -4.44
CA ASP A 46 -28.43 19.98 -4.04
C ASP A 46 -27.48 20.88 -4.84
N ALA A 47 -26.30 20.39 -5.22
CA ALA A 47 -25.36 21.11 -6.07
C ALA A 47 -25.90 21.29 -7.51
N PHE A 48 -26.47 20.24 -8.11
CA PHE A 48 -27.10 20.32 -9.44
C PHE A 48 -28.31 21.27 -9.47
N SER A 49 -29.06 21.35 -8.37
CA SER A 49 -30.22 22.23 -8.26
C SER A 49 -29.89 23.64 -7.73
N GLY A 50 -28.64 23.89 -7.34
CA GLY A 50 -28.21 25.14 -6.70
C GLY A 50 -28.80 25.38 -5.31
N LYS A 51 -29.43 24.37 -4.70
CA LYS A 51 -30.13 24.46 -3.40
C LYS A 51 -29.27 23.95 -2.26
N TYR A 52 -28.08 24.51 -2.13
CA TYR A 52 -27.16 24.12 -1.06
C TYR A 52 -27.77 24.33 0.33
N ARG A 53 -27.74 23.27 1.14
CA ARG A 53 -28.19 23.30 2.54
C ARG A 53 -27.15 23.89 3.50
N LEU A 54 -25.92 24.03 3.04
CA LEU A 54 -24.80 24.63 3.76
C LEU A 54 -24.28 25.83 2.98
N ASP A 55 -23.99 26.93 3.66
CA ASP A 55 -23.26 28.04 3.06
C ASP A 55 -21.82 27.64 2.70
N GLU A 56 -21.16 28.48 1.91
CA GLU A 56 -19.81 28.20 1.41
C GLU A 56 -18.79 28.02 2.55
N LYS A 57 -18.89 28.84 3.59
CA LYS A 57 -17.97 28.78 4.74
C LYS A 57 -18.11 27.44 5.48
N ALA A 58 -19.34 26.99 5.71
CA ALA A 58 -19.63 25.73 6.35
C ALA A 58 -19.16 24.53 5.51
N ARG A 59 -19.37 24.57 4.18
CA ARG A 59 -18.87 23.53 3.26
C ARG A 59 -17.34 23.47 3.28
N ASN A 60 -16.66 24.60 3.14
CA ASN A 60 -15.20 24.66 3.11
C ASN A 60 -14.60 24.17 4.43
N LYS A 61 -15.23 24.51 5.57
CA LYS A 61 -14.82 23.99 6.87
C LYS A 61 -14.97 22.47 6.94
N ALA A 62 -16.11 21.92 6.52
CA ALA A 62 -16.34 20.46 6.54
C ALA A 62 -15.33 19.70 5.65
N LEU A 63 -15.00 20.25 4.48
CA LEU A 63 -13.97 19.70 3.60
C LEU A 63 -12.58 19.72 4.25
N TYR A 64 -12.23 20.83 4.90
CA TYR A 64 -10.97 20.95 5.65
C TYR A 64 -10.89 19.95 6.80
N ASP A 65 -11.94 19.86 7.63
CA ASP A 65 -12.01 18.93 8.76
C ASP A 65 -11.86 17.47 8.28
N SER A 66 -12.47 17.11 7.13
CA SER A 66 -12.31 15.80 6.51
C SER A 66 -10.85 15.54 6.09
N ALA A 67 -10.17 16.52 5.49
CA ALA A 67 -8.76 16.40 5.13
C ALA A 67 -7.85 16.25 6.35
N VAL A 68 -8.15 16.96 7.44
CA VAL A 68 -7.45 16.81 8.72
C VAL A 68 -7.63 15.41 9.29
N ALA A 69 -8.85 14.87 9.28
CA ALA A 69 -9.12 13.51 9.76
C ALA A 69 -8.33 12.45 8.97
N VAL A 70 -8.30 12.56 7.63
CA VAL A 70 -7.47 11.69 6.76
C VAL A 70 -5.98 11.78 7.12
N ASN A 71 -5.45 12.98 7.35
CA ASN A 71 -4.05 13.16 7.75
C ASN A 71 -3.77 12.54 9.11
N GLN A 72 -4.64 12.76 10.10
CA GLN A 72 -4.50 12.19 11.43
C GLN A 72 -4.50 10.66 11.40
N HIS A 73 -5.37 10.04 10.59
CA HIS A 73 -5.37 8.60 10.40
C HIS A 73 -4.03 8.10 9.83
N GLN A 74 -3.55 8.71 8.74
CA GLN A 74 -2.26 8.35 8.14
C GLN A 74 -1.09 8.48 9.11
N GLN A 75 -1.09 9.52 9.94
CA GLN A 75 -0.02 9.69 10.94
C GLN A 75 -0.07 8.60 12.02
N LYS A 76 -1.26 8.22 12.49
CA LYS A 76 -1.41 7.10 13.42
C LYS A 76 -0.92 5.79 12.82
N GLU A 77 -1.30 5.48 11.59
CA GLU A 77 -0.84 4.28 10.87
C GLU A 77 0.68 4.26 10.74
N LYS A 78 1.29 5.40 10.38
CA LYS A 78 2.75 5.55 10.30
C LYS A 78 3.43 5.31 11.66
N GLU A 79 2.90 5.88 12.73
CA GLU A 79 3.43 5.68 14.08
C GLU A 79 3.33 4.22 14.53
N GLN A 80 2.21 3.55 14.23
CA GLN A 80 2.02 2.13 14.50
C GLN A 80 3.00 1.27 13.69
N ALA A 81 3.17 1.54 12.40
CA ALA A 81 4.13 0.85 11.54
C ALA A 81 5.58 1.00 12.04
N LEU A 82 5.96 2.22 12.46
CA LEU A 82 7.27 2.47 13.05
C LEU A 82 7.47 1.71 14.37
N ALA A 83 6.45 1.68 15.23
CA ALA A 83 6.50 0.94 16.49
C ALA A 83 6.60 -0.57 16.24
N ALA A 84 5.80 -1.11 15.32
CA ALA A 84 5.83 -2.52 14.92
C ALA A 84 7.20 -2.89 14.34
N GLY A 85 7.77 -2.07 13.45
CA GLY A 85 9.10 -2.26 12.88
C GLY A 85 10.21 -2.26 13.93
N LYS A 86 10.17 -1.32 14.90
CA LYS A 86 11.13 -1.30 16.02
C LYS A 86 11.05 -2.56 16.88
N ARG A 87 9.82 -3.02 17.19
CA ARG A 87 9.61 -4.25 17.96
C ARG A 87 10.14 -5.47 17.21
N TYR A 88 9.77 -5.60 15.93
CA TYR A 88 10.25 -6.68 15.08
C TYR A 88 11.77 -6.73 15.04
N LEU A 89 12.43 -5.60 14.80
CA LEU A 89 13.90 -5.53 14.76
C LEU A 89 14.53 -5.91 16.11
N ALA A 90 13.95 -5.49 17.23
CA ALA A 90 14.43 -5.88 18.56
C ALA A 90 14.35 -7.39 18.78
N ASP A 91 13.25 -8.02 18.40
CA ASP A 91 13.07 -9.47 18.52
C ASP A 91 13.93 -10.24 17.52
N PHE A 92 14.11 -9.71 16.31
CA PHE A 92 15.00 -10.28 15.31
C PHE A 92 16.47 -10.29 15.78
N LYS A 93 16.91 -9.21 16.44
CA LYS A 93 18.24 -9.17 17.08
C LYS A 93 18.42 -10.24 18.15
N LYS A 94 17.39 -10.52 18.96
CA LYS A 94 17.44 -11.59 19.98
C LYS A 94 17.59 -12.98 19.37
N LYS A 95 17.12 -13.18 18.12
CA LYS A 95 17.33 -14.42 17.36
C LYS A 95 18.76 -14.56 16.81
N GLY A 96 19.66 -13.62 17.07
CA GLY A 96 21.04 -13.64 16.57
C GLY A 96 21.18 -13.06 15.17
N ALA A 97 20.29 -12.13 14.79
CA ALA A 97 20.46 -11.36 13.56
C ALA A 97 21.73 -10.49 13.59
N LYS A 98 22.35 -10.34 12.43
CA LYS A 98 23.57 -9.54 12.20
C LYS A 98 23.27 -8.38 11.27
N SER A 99 23.92 -7.25 11.48
CA SER A 99 23.80 -6.06 10.63
C SER A 99 24.78 -6.10 9.48
N LEU A 100 24.36 -5.57 8.34
CA LEU A 100 25.19 -5.22 7.20
C LEU A 100 25.55 -3.71 7.23
N PRO A 101 26.64 -3.29 6.57
CA PRO A 101 27.07 -1.88 6.55
C PRO A 101 26.06 -0.89 5.96
N ASP A 102 25.15 -1.38 5.11
CA ASP A 102 24.06 -0.59 4.49
C ASP A 102 22.82 -0.43 5.39
N GLY A 103 22.84 -1.04 6.60
CA GLY A 103 21.76 -0.97 7.57
C GLY A 103 20.77 -2.13 7.51
N ALA A 104 20.90 -3.06 6.55
CA ALA A 104 20.08 -4.27 6.51
C ALA A 104 20.46 -5.25 7.64
N TRP A 105 19.51 -6.10 8.04
CA TRP A 105 19.72 -7.14 9.05
C TRP A 105 19.41 -8.51 8.44
N TYR A 106 20.21 -9.51 8.76
CA TYR A 106 19.99 -10.89 8.32
C TYR A 106 20.17 -11.88 9.45
N HIS A 107 19.51 -13.03 9.35
CA HIS A 107 19.69 -14.16 10.23
C HIS A 107 19.73 -15.43 9.37
N ILE A 108 20.71 -16.29 9.60
CA ILE A 108 20.84 -17.56 8.89
C ILE A 108 20.12 -18.61 9.72
N GLU A 109 18.92 -18.99 9.29
CA GLU A 109 18.13 -20.04 9.93
C GLU A 109 18.73 -21.43 9.69
N TYR A 110 19.15 -21.68 8.45
CA TYR A 110 19.81 -22.91 8.03
C TYR A 110 20.95 -22.59 7.08
N ALA A 111 22.18 -22.95 7.45
CA ALA A 111 23.38 -22.63 6.66
C ALA A 111 23.49 -23.44 5.37
N GLY A 112 22.67 -24.48 5.21
CA GLY A 112 22.83 -25.44 4.12
C GLY A 112 24.04 -26.34 4.30
N SER A 113 24.33 -27.11 3.27
CA SER A 113 25.52 -27.96 3.16
C SER A 113 26.20 -27.71 1.82
N GLY A 114 27.53 -27.65 1.82
CA GLY A 114 28.32 -27.42 0.61
C GLY A 114 28.71 -25.95 0.40
N LYS A 115 29.70 -25.74 -0.47
CA LYS A 115 30.20 -24.41 -0.82
C LYS A 115 29.55 -23.98 -2.15
N ILE A 116 29.00 -22.77 -2.17
CA ILE A 116 28.51 -22.14 -3.40
C ILE A 116 29.61 -21.21 -3.89
N GLU A 117 30.15 -21.48 -5.08
CA GLU A 117 31.15 -20.60 -5.70
C GLU A 117 30.49 -19.33 -6.25
N ALA A 118 31.24 -18.25 -6.35
CA ALA A 118 30.67 -16.94 -6.70
C ALA A 118 30.05 -16.88 -8.12
N ASP A 119 30.51 -17.72 -9.03
CA ASP A 119 30.04 -17.89 -10.40
C ASP A 119 28.90 -18.90 -10.54
N SER A 120 28.54 -19.59 -9.45
CA SER A 120 27.46 -20.57 -9.45
C SER A 120 26.10 -19.89 -9.67
N THR A 121 25.26 -20.57 -10.44
CA THR A 121 23.87 -20.20 -10.67
C THR A 121 23.00 -20.84 -9.59
N VAL A 122 22.11 -20.07 -8.97
CA VAL A 122 21.22 -20.54 -7.91
C VAL A 122 19.77 -20.17 -8.21
N ASP A 123 18.86 -21.06 -7.85
CA ASP A 123 17.42 -20.79 -7.80
C ASP A 123 17.06 -20.15 -6.45
N VAL A 124 16.36 -19.02 -6.50
CA VAL A 124 15.96 -18.25 -5.32
C VAL A 124 14.45 -18.16 -5.25
N VAL A 125 13.92 -18.42 -4.05
CA VAL A 125 12.53 -18.16 -3.68
C VAL A 125 12.51 -17.14 -2.55
N ILE A 126 11.63 -16.14 -2.67
CA ILE A 126 11.49 -15.06 -1.69
C ILE A 126 10.06 -15.05 -1.16
N LYS A 127 9.95 -14.89 0.16
CA LYS A 127 8.72 -14.53 0.84
C LYS A 127 8.89 -13.18 1.51
N GLU A 128 7.99 -12.26 1.19
CA GLU A 128 7.98 -10.90 1.73
C GLU A 128 6.78 -10.74 2.66
N SER A 129 7.04 -10.19 3.84
CA SER A 129 5.99 -9.92 4.81
C SER A 129 6.26 -8.61 5.55
N LEU A 130 5.18 -7.97 6.00
CA LEU A 130 5.24 -6.84 6.91
C LEU A 130 5.66 -7.30 8.32
N PRO A 131 6.16 -6.38 9.17
CA PRO A 131 6.51 -6.69 10.56
C PRO A 131 5.37 -7.25 11.43
N ASP A 132 4.12 -7.12 10.98
CA ASP A 132 2.93 -7.69 11.63
C ASP A 132 2.60 -9.12 11.15
N GLY A 133 3.36 -9.66 10.19
CA GLY A 133 3.18 -11.00 9.62
C GLY A 133 2.32 -11.05 8.36
N THR A 134 1.76 -9.93 7.91
CA THR A 134 0.99 -9.87 6.66
C THR A 134 1.90 -10.18 5.47
N VAL A 135 1.60 -11.25 4.74
CA VAL A 135 2.37 -11.66 3.55
C VAL A 135 2.01 -10.76 2.36
N ILE A 136 3.01 -10.17 1.73
CA ILE A 136 2.86 -9.33 0.53
C ILE A 136 3.13 -10.14 -0.73
N SER A 137 4.13 -11.01 -0.68
CA SER A 137 4.55 -11.85 -1.80
C SER A 137 5.05 -13.19 -1.28
N ASP A 138 4.64 -14.28 -1.92
CA ASP A 138 5.09 -15.63 -1.61
C ASP A 138 5.35 -16.38 -2.92
N MET A 139 6.62 -16.43 -3.30
CA MET A 139 7.06 -17.07 -4.54
C MET A 139 6.89 -18.58 -4.50
N GLU A 140 7.17 -19.21 -3.35
CA GLU A 140 7.03 -20.64 -3.17
C GLU A 140 5.57 -21.07 -3.34
N HIS A 141 4.65 -20.37 -2.66
CA HIS A 141 3.22 -20.64 -2.80
C HIS A 141 2.71 -20.42 -4.22
N SER A 142 3.33 -19.49 -4.96
CA SER A 142 2.98 -19.18 -6.35
C SER A 142 3.68 -20.06 -7.39
N GLY A 143 4.51 -21.02 -6.97
CA GLY A 143 5.30 -21.87 -7.88
C GLY A 143 6.32 -21.10 -8.72
N LYS A 144 6.81 -19.96 -8.23
CA LYS A 144 7.77 -19.09 -8.92
C LYS A 144 9.15 -19.21 -8.27
N SER A 145 10.20 -19.19 -9.08
CA SER A 145 11.58 -18.94 -8.66
C SER A 145 12.21 -17.95 -9.64
N PHE A 146 13.34 -17.34 -9.26
CA PHE A 146 14.21 -16.70 -10.23
C PHE A 146 15.63 -17.20 -10.06
N ILE A 147 16.35 -17.18 -11.18
CA ILE A 147 17.74 -17.60 -11.25
C ILE A 147 18.64 -16.39 -11.04
N ALA A 148 19.63 -16.52 -10.16
CA ALA A 148 20.65 -15.51 -9.94
C ALA A 148 22.05 -16.13 -9.84
N THR A 149 23.07 -15.35 -10.15
CA THR A 149 24.46 -15.72 -9.88
C THR A 149 24.77 -15.44 -8.41
N ALA A 150 25.37 -16.40 -7.71
CA ALA A 150 25.62 -16.34 -6.27
C ALA A 150 26.43 -15.10 -5.85
N GLY A 151 27.38 -14.65 -6.69
CA GLY A 151 28.15 -13.44 -6.48
C GLY A 151 27.30 -12.19 -6.26
N CYS A 152 26.18 -12.05 -7.01
CA CYS A 152 25.26 -10.92 -6.89
C CYS A 152 24.46 -10.93 -5.57
N LEU A 153 24.27 -12.09 -4.94
CA LEU A 153 23.51 -12.23 -3.70
C LEU A 153 24.34 -11.94 -2.44
N SER A 154 25.68 -12.04 -2.54
CA SER A 154 26.57 -11.89 -1.38
C SER A 154 26.92 -10.45 -0.99
N GLY A 155 26.38 -9.44 -1.69
CA GLY A 155 26.70 -8.02 -1.46
C GLY A 155 28.16 -7.63 -1.76
N ARG A 156 28.99 -8.55 -2.27
CA ARG A 156 30.32 -8.22 -2.79
C ARG A 156 30.18 -7.71 -4.22
N VAL A 157 30.26 -6.38 -4.37
CA VAL A 157 30.51 -5.74 -5.67
C VAL A 157 31.74 -6.41 -6.29
N PRO A 158 31.66 -6.96 -7.51
CA PRO A 158 32.82 -7.52 -8.17
C PRO A 158 33.84 -6.40 -8.38
N ARG A 159 35.02 -6.51 -7.75
CA ARG A 159 36.18 -5.72 -8.16
C ARG A 159 36.51 -6.15 -9.57
N ARG A 160 36.27 -5.27 -10.56
CA ARG A 160 36.90 -5.40 -11.88
C ARG A 160 38.41 -5.47 -11.67
N ALA A 161 39.03 -6.55 -12.13
CA ALA A 161 40.44 -6.55 -12.43
C ALA A 161 40.60 -5.85 -13.79
N GLU A 162 41.43 -4.81 -13.82
CA GLU A 162 42.03 -4.27 -15.05
C GLU A 162 43.02 -5.27 -15.65
#